data_AF-A0A2P6W9H2-F1
#
_entry.id   AF-A0A2P6W9H2-F1
#
_cell.length_a   1.000
_cell.length_b   1.000
_cell.length_c   1.000
_cell.angle_alpha   90.00
_cell.angle_beta   90.00
_cell.angle_gamma   90.00
#
_symmetry.space_group_name_H-M   'P 1'
#
loop_
_entity.id
_entity.type
_entity.pdbx_description
1 polymer ?
#
loop_
_entity_poly.entity_id
_entity_poly.type
_entity_poly.pdbx_seq_one_letter_code
_entity_poly.pdbx_strand_id
1 'polypeptide(L)' 'KTVRMKVKGEIYDTGREKMGAIIGSEAKIGVNNSIKPGRKIGYKSVTDSGEKVDENIPSETTLKEGDTL' A
#
# COMPACT_ATOMS: atom_id res chain seq x y z
N LYS A 1 14.29 13.85 -3.20
CA LYS A 1 14.06 12.73 -4.18
C LYS A 1 12.54 12.54 -4.25
N THR A 2 11.94 12.61 -5.43
CA THR A 2 10.49 12.49 -5.58
C THR A 2 10.01 11.06 -5.31
N VAL A 3 8.82 10.93 -4.73
CA VAL A 3 8.19 9.63 -4.47
C VAL A 3 7.64 9.10 -5.78
N ARG A 4 8.13 7.93 -6.20
CA ARG A 4 7.62 7.21 -7.37
C ARG A 4 6.61 6.18 -6.92
N MET A 5 5.49 6.13 -7.62
CA MET A 5 4.38 5.23 -7.32
C MET A 5 4.09 4.36 -8.53
N LYS A 6 3.94 3.05 -8.31
CA LYS A 6 3.52 2.13 -9.37
C LYS A 6 1.99 2.13 -9.43
N VAL A 7 1.41 2.63 -10.52
CA VAL A 7 -0.04 2.68 -10.73
C VAL A 7 -0.35 1.84 -11.97
N LYS A 8 -1.22 0.83 -11.83
CA LYS A 8 -1.64 -0.04 -12.95
C LYS A 8 -0.47 -0.67 -13.76
N GLY A 9 0.65 -0.97 -13.09
CA GLY A 9 1.82 -1.59 -13.72
C GLY A 9 2.88 -0.60 -14.21
N GLU A 10 2.57 0.69 -14.28
CA GLU A 10 3.49 1.73 -14.72
C GLU A 10 4.03 2.53 -13.54
N ILE A 11 5.31 2.92 -13.60
CA ILE A 11 5.93 3.75 -12.57
C ILE A 11 5.67 5.21 -12.93
N TYR A 12 4.79 5.85 -12.17
CA TYR A 12 4.52 7.28 -12.27
C TYR A 12 5.30 8.04 -11.21
N ASP A 13 5.94 9.14 -11.61
CA ASP A 13 6.48 10.11 -10.66
C ASP A 13 5.33 10.98 -10.14
N THR A 14 5.19 11.04 -8.82
CA THR A 14 4.10 11.81 -8.19
C THR A 14 4.38 13.30 -8.18
N GLY A 15 5.61 13.72 -8.52
CA GLY A 15 6.09 15.10 -8.43
C GLY A 15 6.18 15.62 -7.00
N ARG A 16 5.93 14.77 -6.00
CA ARG A 16 5.90 15.13 -4.58
C ARG A 16 7.09 14.51 -3.85
N GLU A 17 7.74 15.30 -3.01
CA GLU A 17 8.78 14.81 -2.11
C GLU A 17 8.19 14.07 -0.89
N LYS A 18 6.94 14.39 -0.52
CA LYS A 18 6.23 13.75 0.59
C LYS A 18 4.91 13.17 0.09
N MET A 19 4.85 11.85 0.05
CA MET A 19 3.63 11.10 -0.23
C MET A 19 3.65 9.83 0.63
N GLY A 20 2.61 9.64 1.44
CA GLY A 20 2.44 8.45 2.26
C GLY A 20 1.86 7.31 1.42
N ALA A 21 0.65 6.90 1.75
CA ALA A 21 -0.06 5.84 1.03
C ALA A 21 -1.42 6.33 0.54
N ILE A 22 -1.95 5.65 -0.48
CA ILE A 22 -3.34 5.78 -0.92
C ILE A 22 -4.11 4.60 -0.36
N ILE A 23 -5.18 4.85 0.39
CA ILE A 23 -6.02 3.80 0.98
C ILE A 23 -7.38 3.80 0.28
N GLY A 24 -7.76 2.65 -0.28
CA GLY A 24 -9.06 2.45 -0.91
C GLY A 24 -10.21 2.36 0.09
N SER A 25 -11.43 2.60 -0.37
CA SER A 25 -12.63 2.48 0.46
C SER A 25 -12.79 1.05 1.00
N GLU A 26 -13.35 0.93 2.20
CA GLU A 26 -13.52 -0.35 2.93
C GLU A 26 -12.22 -1.12 3.23
N ALA A 27 -11.05 -0.48 3.06
CA ALA A 27 -9.80 -1.10 3.49
C ALA A 27 -9.71 -1.17 5.02
N LYS A 28 -9.22 -2.30 5.54
CA LYS A 28 -9.00 -2.51 6.99
C LYS A 28 -7.52 -2.74 7.23
N ILE A 29 -6.91 -1.93 8.09
CA ILE A 29 -5.49 -2.01 8.43
C ILE A 29 -5.38 -2.49 9.88
N GLY A 30 -4.68 -3.60 10.08
CA GLY A 30 -4.35 -4.13 11.39
C GLY A 30 -3.43 -3.22 12.19
N VAL A 31 -3.31 -3.49 13.48
CA VAL A 31 -2.44 -2.69 14.36
C VAL A 31 -0.97 -2.89 14.01
N ASN A 32 -0.15 -1.84 14.20
CA ASN A 32 1.29 -1.86 13.98
C ASN A 32 1.74 -2.18 12.53
N ASN A 33 0.98 -1.74 11.54
CA ASN A 33 1.38 -1.87 10.14
C ASN A 33 2.43 -0.81 9.75
N SER A 34 3.43 -1.20 8.96
CA SER A 34 4.41 -0.29 8.37
C SER A 34 4.20 -0.15 6.87
N ILE A 35 3.72 1.01 6.43
CA ILE A 35 3.44 1.29 5.01
C ILE A 35 4.55 2.17 4.42
N LYS A 36 5.22 1.70 3.37
CA LYS A 36 6.21 2.51 2.66
C LYS A 36 5.54 3.67 1.89
N PRO A 37 6.21 4.82 1.74
CA PRO A 37 5.71 5.93 0.95
C PRO A 37 5.56 5.55 -0.54
N GLY A 38 4.53 6.10 -1.19
CA GLY A 38 4.21 5.83 -2.59
C GLY A 38 3.49 4.50 -2.83
N ARG A 39 2.82 3.94 -1.82
CA ARG A 39 2.07 2.67 -1.93
C ARG A 39 0.57 2.87 -1.99
N LYS A 40 -0.10 1.93 -2.65
CA LYS A 40 -1.54 1.85 -2.80
C LYS A 40 -2.07 0.64 -2.04
N ILE A 41 -3.11 0.87 -1.27
CA ILE A 41 -3.95 -0.14 -0.64
C ILE A 41 -5.28 -0.13 -1.41
N GLY A 42 -5.65 -1.27 -1.97
CA GLY A 42 -6.82 -1.42 -2.84
C GLY A 42 -8.16 -1.22 -2.12
N TYR A 43 -9.25 -1.26 -2.90
CA TYR A 43 -10.60 -1.27 -2.32
C TYR A 43 -10.86 -2.62 -1.64
N LYS A 44 -11.54 -2.62 -0.48
CA LYS A 44 -11.84 -3.85 0.30
C LYS A 44 -10.62 -4.70 0.68
N SER A 45 -9.42 -4.16 0.63
CA SER A 45 -8.23 -4.90 1.04
C SER A 45 -8.09 -4.91 2.56
N VAL A 46 -7.65 -6.04 3.11
CA VAL A 46 -7.47 -6.22 4.54
C VAL A 46 -6.00 -6.52 4.81
N THR A 47 -5.42 -5.85 5.79
CA THR A 47 -4.04 -6.06 6.21
C THR A 47 -4.04 -6.56 7.64
N ASP A 48 -3.36 -7.67 7.89
CA ASP A 48 -3.16 -8.18 9.25
C ASP A 48 -2.21 -7.29 10.06
N SER A 49 -2.15 -7.57 11.36
CA SER A 49 -1.35 -6.78 12.30
C SER A 49 0.15 -7.05 12.13
N GLY A 50 0.99 -6.01 12.21
CA GLY A 50 2.44 -6.17 12.09
C GLY A 50 2.98 -6.30 10.66
N GLU A 51 2.13 -6.23 9.64
CA GLU A 51 2.51 -6.36 8.23
C GLU A 51 3.33 -5.17 7.70
N LYS A 52 4.19 -5.44 6.71
CA LYS A 52 5.00 -4.44 6.01
C LYS A 52 4.53 -4.32 4.57
N VAL A 53 3.95 -3.18 4.21
CA VAL A 53 3.47 -2.92 2.84
C VAL A 53 4.61 -2.35 2.02
N ASP A 54 5.30 -3.25 1.32
CA ASP A 54 6.45 -2.95 0.47
C ASP A 54 6.06 -2.81 -1.00
N GLU A 55 5.02 -3.50 -1.46
CA GLU A 55 4.43 -3.32 -2.78
C GLU A 55 2.98 -2.79 -2.74
N ASN A 56 2.40 -2.56 -3.92
CA ASN A 56 1.01 -2.11 -4.00
C ASN A 56 0.08 -3.29 -3.80
N ILE A 57 -0.91 -3.11 -2.93
CA ILE A 57 -1.95 -4.10 -2.67
C ILE A 57 -3.06 -3.90 -3.72
N PRO A 58 -3.43 -4.95 -4.49
CA PRO A 58 -4.59 -4.91 -5.36
C PRO A 58 -5.90 -4.79 -4.56
N SER A 59 -6.99 -4.45 -5.26
CA SER A 59 -8.32 -4.49 -4.66
C SER A 59 -8.70 -5.92 -4.25
N GLU A 60 -9.53 -6.05 -3.22
CA GLU A 60 -10.09 -7.31 -2.71
C GLU A 60 -9.04 -8.34 -2.26
N THR A 61 -7.83 -7.86 -1.92
CA THR A 61 -6.74 -8.71 -1.43
C THR A 61 -6.64 -8.65 0.10
N THR A 62 -6.49 -9.82 0.72
CA THR A 62 -6.20 -9.93 2.16
C THR A 62 -4.74 -10.30 2.34
N LEU A 63 -3.95 -9.42 2.93
CA LEU A 63 -2.58 -9.72 3.38
C LEU A 63 -2.67 -10.37 4.75
N LYS A 64 -2.20 -11.61 4.82
CA LYS A 64 -2.10 -12.39 6.06
C LYS A 64 -0.65 -12.46 6.53
N GLU A 65 -0.48 -12.51 7.84
CA GLU A 65 0.81 -12.63 8.52
C GLU A 65 1.67 -13.73 7.86
N GLY A 66 2.73 -13.32 7.15
CA GLY A 66 3.66 -14.22 6.46
C GLY A 66 3.79 -14.02 4.94
N ASP A 67 2.86 -13.30 4.29
CA ASP A 67 2.97 -12.97 2.87
C ASP A 67 3.59 -11.57 2.71
N THR A 68 4.91 -11.53 2.54
CA THR A 68 5.60 -10.28 2.15
C THR A 68 5.26 -9.99 0.69
N LEU A 69 4.43 -8.97 0.44
CA LEU A 69 4.21 -8.38 -0.88
C LEU A 69 4.75 -6.94 -0.93
#